data_AF-A0A2T5FX24-F1
#
_entry.id   AF-A0A2T5FX24-F1
#
_cell.length_a   1.000
_cell.length_b   1.000
_cell.length_c   1.000
_cell.angle_alpha   90.00
_cell.angle_beta   90.00
_cell.angle_gamma   90.00
#
_symmetry.space_group_name_H-M   'P 1'
#
loop_
_entity.id
_entity.type
_entity.pdbx_description
1 polymer ?
#
loop_
_entity_poly.entity_id
_entity_poly.type
_entity_poly.pdbx_seq_one_letter_code
_entity_poly.pdbx_strand_id
1 'polypeptide(L)' 'MDEAEAIDEAGLLLREGGGFVLQRDAGGLWHLDMHRVPVDLVGKRVRIIGIRSRPDLVDVEGVQPG' A
#
# COMPACT_ATOMS: atom_id res chain seq x y z
N MET A 1 15.88 15.62 8.09
CA MET A 1 15.81 14.16 8.25
C MET A 1 14.35 13.85 8.05
N ASP A 2 13.98 13.39 6.85
CA ASP A 2 12.60 12.94 6.62
C ASP A 2 12.37 11.77 7.57
N GLU A 3 11.52 11.98 8.58
CA GLU A 3 11.14 10.93 9.50
C GLU A 3 10.35 9.89 8.72
N ALA A 4 10.87 8.66 8.71
CA ALA A 4 10.15 7.50 8.23
C ALA A 4 8.83 7.40 8.99
N GLU A 5 7.71 7.67 8.31
CA GLU A 5 6.39 7.66 8.92
C GLU A 5 5.82 6.24 8.88
N ALA A 6 5.45 5.72 10.04
CA ALA A 6 4.75 4.45 10.13
C ALA A 6 3.33 4.59 9.59
N ILE A 7 2.95 3.62 8.76
CA ILE A 7 1.70 3.61 8.02
C ILE A 7 0.85 2.43 8.46
N ASP A 8 -0.43 2.69 8.68
CA ASP A 8 -1.47 1.70 8.89
C ASP A 8 -2.74 2.20 8.19
N GLU A 9 -3.00 1.67 7.00
CA GLU A 9 -4.03 2.21 6.10
C GLU A 9 -4.83 1.11 5.41
N ALA A 10 -6.08 1.43 5.11
CA ALA A 10 -6.99 0.53 4.41
C ALA A 10 -7.42 1.13 3.07
N GLY A 11 -7.69 0.26 2.10
CA GLY A 11 -8.10 0.67 0.78
C GLY A 11 -8.24 -0.48 -0.21
N LEU A 12 -8.58 -0.13 -1.46
CA LEU A 12 -8.64 -1.06 -2.58
C LEU A 12 -7.23 -1.26 -3.15
N LEU A 13 -6.75 -2.51 -3.15
CA LEU A 13 -5.48 -2.85 -3.76
C LEU A 13 -5.64 -3.00 -5.27
N LEU A 14 -4.91 -2.21 -6.05
CA LEU A 14 -4.95 -2.27 -7.51
C LEU A 14 -3.55 -2.57 -8.07
N ARG A 15 -3.54 -3.19 -9.25
CA ARG A 15 -2.32 -3.39 -10.04
C ARG A 15 -2.29 -2.36 -11.17
N GLU A 16 -1.27 -1.53 -11.18
CA GLU A 16 -1.11 -0.38 -12.09
C GLU A 16 0.34 -0.31 -12.57
N GLY A 17 0.56 -0.11 -13.87
CA GLY A 17 1.90 0.18 -14.43
C GLY A 17 3.01 -0.86 -14.15
N GLY A 18 2.65 -2.09 -13.78
CA GLY A 18 3.61 -3.14 -13.38
C GLY A 18 3.92 -3.20 -11.89
N GLY A 19 3.42 -2.23 -11.10
CA GLY A 19 3.48 -2.22 -9.65
C GLY A 19 2.10 -2.33 -9.02
N PHE A 20 1.98 -1.83 -7.79
CA PHE A 20 0.75 -1.85 -7.03
C PHE A 20 0.45 -0.48 -6.44
N VAL A 21 -0.83 -0.17 -6.32
CA VAL A 21 -1.31 1.04 -5.67
C VAL A 21 -2.41 0.72 -4.68
N LEU A 22 -2.44 1.46 -3.56
CA LEU A 22 -3.57 1.47 -2.65
C LEU A 22 -4.44 2.68 -2.98
N GLN A 23 -5.67 2.43 -3.42
CA GLN A 23 -6.70 3.46 -3.38
C GLN A 23 -7.27 3.51 -1.96
N ARG A 24 -6.81 4.50 -1.20
CA ARG A 24 -7.09 4.62 0.22
C ARG A 24 -8.56 4.94 0.46
N ASP A 25 -9.09 4.40 1.55
CA ASP A 25 -10.44 4.70 2.00
C ASP A 25 -10.59 6.14 2.48
N ALA A 26 -9.52 6.69 3.08
CA ALA A 26 -9.42 8.10 3.43
C ALA A 26 -9.28 9.03 2.20
N GLY A 27 -9.18 8.45 1.00
CA GLY A 27 -8.93 9.16 -0.25
C GLY A 27 -7.45 9.28 -0.59
N GLY A 28 -7.19 9.50 -1.89
CA GLY A 28 -5.85 9.53 -2.45
C GLY A 28 -5.33 8.15 -2.85
N LEU A 29 -4.14 8.16 -3.44
CA LEU A 29 -3.45 6.97 -3.94
C LEU A 29 -2.04 6.92 -3.36
N TRP A 30 -1.60 5.73 -3.00
CA TRP A 30 -0.20 5.47 -2.70
C TRP A 30 0.36 4.36 -3.57
N HIS A 31 1.57 4.57 -4.06
CA HIS A 31 2.37 3.52 -4.64
C HIS A 31 2.90 2.63 -3.52
N LEU A 32 2.83 1.33 -3.77
CA LEU A 32 3.30 0.33 -2.82
C LEU A 32 4.54 -0.33 -3.41
N ASP A 33 5.66 -0.20 -2.70
CA ASP A 33 6.79 -1.09 -2.89
C ASP A 33 6.51 -2.34 -2.08
N MET A 34 6.30 -3.45 -2.78
CA MET A 34 5.91 -4.70 -2.15
C MET A 34 6.81 -5.82 -2.63
N HIS A 35 7.59 -6.37 -1.69
CA HIS A 35 8.45 -7.49 -1.98
C HIS A 35 7.68 -8.77 -2.32
N ARG A 36 6.50 -8.98 -1.71
CA ARG A 36 5.64 -10.15 -1.93
C ARG A 36 4.19 -9.77 -1.67
N VAL A 37 3.34 -9.86 -2.68
CA VAL A 37 1.90 -9.79 -2.47
C VAL A 37 1.18 -10.93 -3.16
N PRO A 38 0.21 -11.57 -2.48
CA PRO A 38 -0.66 -12.53 -3.13
C PRO A 38 -1.44 -11.83 -4.25
N VAL A 39 -1.27 -12.32 -5.48
CA VAL A 39 -2.05 -11.85 -6.63
C VAL A 39 -3.57 -11.96 -6.40
N ASP A 40 -4.01 -12.82 -5.46
CA ASP A 40 -5.41 -12.99 -5.14
C ASP A 40 -6.02 -11.81 -4.36
N LEU A 41 -5.20 -10.97 -3.71
CA LEU A 41 -5.69 -9.79 -3.00
C LEU A 41 -5.89 -8.58 -3.92
N VAL A 42 -5.40 -8.65 -5.16
CA VAL A 42 -5.59 -7.60 -6.15
C VAL A 42 -7.08 -7.46 -6.48
N GLY A 43 -7.56 -6.23 -6.51
CA GLY A 43 -8.98 -5.88 -6.69
C GLY A 43 -9.82 -6.07 -5.43
N LYS A 44 -9.22 -6.39 -4.28
CA LYS A 44 -9.92 -6.50 -2.99
C LYS A 44 -9.55 -5.35 -2.06
N ARG A 45 -10.41 -5.12 -1.07
CA ARG A 45 -10.10 -4.26 0.05
C ARG A 45 -9.06 -4.96 0.93
N VAL A 46 -8.02 -4.23 1.29
CA VAL A 46 -6.94 -4.70 2.15
C VAL A 46 -6.61 -3.64 3.20
N ARG A 47 -5.95 -4.09 4.27
CA ARG A 47 -5.24 -3.23 5.20
C ARG A 47 -3.74 -3.48 5.03
N ILE A 48 -2.96 -2.42 4.93
CA ILE A 48 -1.49 -2.48 4.86
C ILE A 48 -0.87 -1.88 6.11
N ILE A 49 0.31 -2.38 6.46
CA ILE A 49 1.24 -1.73 7.37
C ILE A 49 2.60 -1.58 6.68
N GLY A 50 3.33 -0.52 7.02
CA GLY A 50 4.65 -0.29 6.47
C GLY A 50 5.21 1.07 6.80
N ILE A 51 6.19 1.51 6.01
CA ILE A 51 6.91 2.77 6.23
C ILE A 51 6.81 3.64 4.97
N ARG A 52 6.42 4.90 5.14
CA ARG A 52 6.44 5.87 4.05
C ARG A 52 7.88 6.31 3.76
N SER A 53 8.42 5.87 2.63
CA SER A 53 9.79 6.16 2.20
C SER A 53 9.89 7.37 1.26
N ARG A 54 8.79 7.74 0.59
CA ARG A 54 8.63 8.97 -0.21
C ARG A 54 7.21 9.52 -0.05
N PRO A 55 6.92 10.77 -0.47
CA PRO A 55 5.60 11.37 -0.27
C PRO A 55 4.41 10.51 -0.76
N ASP A 56 4.61 9.73 -1.81
CA ASP A 56 3.62 8.87 -2.46
C ASP A 56 4.01 7.38 -2.50
N LEU A 57 5.10 6.97 -1.82
CA LEU A 57 5.60 5.59 -1.82
C LEU A 57 5.67 5.03 -0.40
N VAL A 58 5.04 3.88 -0.21
CA VAL A 58 5.08 3.10 1.03
C VAL A 58 5.81 1.79 0.78
N ASP A 59 6.82 1.51 1.59
CA ASP A 59 7.44 0.20 1.69
C ASP A 59 6.56 -0.68 2.58
N VAL A 60 5.95 -1.71 1.99
CA VAL A 60 4.92 -2.52 2.66
C VAL A 60 5.54 -3.70 3.38
N GLU A 61 5.35 -3.71 4.70
CA GLU A 61 5.81 -4.79 5.57
C GLU A 61 4.74 -5.89 5.74
N GLY A 62 3.46 -5.54 5.64
CA GLY A 62 2.36 -6.47 5.81
C GLY A 62 1.10 -6.04 5.07
N VAL A 63 0.39 -7.03 4.52
CA VAL A 63 -0.93 -6.86 3.89
C VAL A 63 -1.88 -7.92 4.41
N GLN A 64 -3.11 -7.53 4.70
CA GLN A 64 -4.16 -8.41 5.21
C GLN A 64 -5.49 -8.08 4.52
N PRO A 65 -6.39 -9.07 4.31
CA PRO A 65 -7.77 -8.78 3.89
C PRO A 65 -8.44 -7.80 4.86
N GLY A 66 -9.10 -6.78 4.30
CA GLY A 66 -9.78 -5.72 5.06
C GLY A 66 -11.28 -5.92 5.16
#